data_AF-A0A512UCY5-F1
#
_entry.id   AF-A0A512UCY5-F1
#
_cell.length_a   1.000
_cell.length_b   1.000
_cell.length_c   1.000
_cell.angle_alpha   90.00
_cell.angle_beta   90.00
_cell.angle_gamma   90.00
#
_symmetry.space_group_name_H-M   'P 1'
#
loop_
_entity.id
_entity.type
_entity.pdbx_description
1 polymer ?
#
loop_
_entity_poly.entity_id
_entity_poly.type
_entity_poly.pdbx_seq_one_letter_code
_entity_poly.pdbx_strand_id
1 'polypeptide(L)'
;DSDFDGVRFKASVHNLHRNLSNILRSTRPQIYTNKPLFYQYNQVICMFEAMVEASDALEYYSSMDNTEGYLIRRMIELNIGISALFNSHGVLDLKASENIDQIFVYWNLYSAWRHSFQSLSGVSEDNRLFFQYKASEAEATIRILWAQVETGEVQKILEVAA
;
A
#
# COMPACT_ATOMS: atom_id res chain seq x y z
N ASP A 1 -13.95 8.89 -2.61
CA ASP A 1 -13.31 9.20 -3.89
C ASP A 1 -11.91 9.69 -3.58
N SER A 2 -10.95 8.77 -3.59
CA SER A 2 -9.56 8.96 -3.18
C SER A 2 -8.64 8.23 -4.15
N ASP A 3 -8.92 8.38 -5.46
CA ASP A 3 -8.07 7.80 -6.49
C ASP A 3 -6.67 8.41 -6.40
N PHE A 4 -5.66 7.55 -6.42
CA PHE A 4 -4.27 7.95 -6.35
C PHE A 4 -3.88 8.75 -7.61
N ASP A 5 -3.47 10.01 -7.42
CA ASP A 5 -3.01 10.87 -8.51
C ASP A 5 -1.58 10.52 -8.93
N GLY A 6 -1.46 9.44 -9.72
CA GLY A 6 -0.19 8.94 -10.22
C GLY A 6 0.58 9.96 -11.06
N VAL A 7 -0.12 10.85 -11.78
CA VAL A 7 0.49 11.89 -12.62
C VAL A 7 1.21 12.91 -11.75
N ARG A 8 0.52 13.45 -10.74
CA ARG A 8 1.13 14.41 -9.81
C ARG A 8 2.22 13.77 -8.95
N PHE A 9 2.05 12.50 -8.59
CA PHE A 9 3.09 11.76 -7.90
C PHE A 9 4.35 11.63 -8.74
N LYS A 10 4.25 11.22 -10.02
CA LYS A 10 5.39 11.15 -10.95
C LYS A 10 6.13 12.47 -11.09
N ALA A 11 5.40 13.58 -11.20
CA ALA A 11 6.00 14.92 -11.24
C ALA A 11 6.83 15.24 -9.98
N SER A 12 6.54 14.59 -8.85
CA SER A 12 7.20 14.80 -7.56
C SER A 12 8.23 13.72 -7.21
N VAL A 13 8.31 12.62 -7.95
CA VAL A 13 9.06 11.40 -7.58
C VAL A 13 10.53 11.68 -7.33
N HIS A 14 11.18 12.47 -8.19
CA HIS A 14 12.59 12.81 -8.04
C HIS A 14 12.87 13.66 -6.80
N ASN A 15 11.94 14.57 -6.47
CA ASN A 15 12.06 15.40 -5.28
C ASN A 15 11.89 14.56 -4.01
N LEU A 16 10.91 13.66 -3.99
CA LEU A 16 10.65 12.74 -2.89
C LEU A 16 11.83 11.79 -2.66
N HIS A 17 12.31 11.13 -3.72
CA HIS A 17 13.49 10.25 -3.65
C HIS A 17 14.72 10.97 -3.10
N ARG A 18 14.98 12.20 -3.58
CA ARG A 18 16.08 13.03 -3.08
C ARG A 18 15.91 13.37 -1.60
N ASN A 19 14.70 13.71 -1.16
CA ASN A 19 14.41 14.02 0.23
C ASN A 19 14.62 12.79 1.13
N LEU A 20 14.13 11.62 0.73
CA LEU A 20 14.32 10.36 1.47
C LEU A 20 15.81 9.99 1.56
N SER A 21 16.54 10.14 0.46
CA SER A 21 18.01 9.94 0.43
C SER A 21 18.73 10.92 1.37
N ASN A 22 18.30 12.17 1.42
CA ASN A 22 18.85 13.18 2.33
C ASN A 22 18.55 12.84 3.80
N ILE A 23 17.32 12.42 4.11
CA ILE A 23 16.94 11.96 5.46
C ILE A 23 17.83 10.80 5.88
N LEU A 24 17.94 9.75 5.05
CA LEU A 24 18.82 8.61 5.33
C LEU A 24 20.25 9.06 5.59
N ARG A 25 20.80 9.91 4.72
CA ARG A 25 22.18 10.40 4.86
C ARG A 25 22.40 11.17 6.16
N SER A 26 21.47 12.04 6.53
CA SER A 26 21.55 12.87 7.74
C SER A 26 21.31 12.09 9.03
N THR A 27 20.58 10.97 8.95
CA THR A 27 20.19 10.17 10.13
C THR A 27 20.89 8.80 10.19
N ARG A 28 21.79 8.51 9.23
CA ARG A 28 22.45 7.21 9.08
C ARG A 28 23.06 6.66 10.38
N PRO A 29 23.80 7.45 11.19
CA PRO A 29 24.36 6.95 12.45
C PRO A 29 23.27 6.55 13.46
N GLN A 30 22.16 7.28 13.50
CA GLN A 30 21.06 7.08 14.43
C GLN A 30 20.11 5.97 13.98
N ILE A 31 19.88 5.83 12.67
CA ILE A 31 18.98 4.80 12.12
C ILE A 31 19.44 3.40 12.53
N TYR A 32 20.71 3.06 12.41
CA TYR A 32 21.18 1.70 12.75
C TYR A 32 21.24 1.42 14.24
N THR A 33 21.18 2.45 15.09
CA THR A 33 21.23 2.31 16.55
C THR A 33 19.86 2.49 17.21
N ASN A 34 18.90 3.11 16.51
CA ASN A 34 17.53 3.34 16.94
C ASN A 34 16.57 2.48 16.12
N LYS A 35 16.21 1.31 16.65
CA LYS A 35 15.30 0.36 15.99
C LYS A 35 13.98 1.00 15.53
N PRO A 36 13.25 1.76 16.37
CA PRO A 36 12.05 2.48 15.90
C PRO A 36 12.29 3.34 14.65
N LEU A 37 13.35 4.14 14.64
CA LEU A 37 13.66 5.01 13.50
C LEU A 37 14.01 4.21 12.23
N PHE A 38 14.72 3.09 12.37
CA PHE A 38 14.98 2.16 11.26
C PHE A 38 13.69 1.58 10.68
N TYR A 39 12.75 1.16 11.53
CA TYR A 39 11.46 0.64 11.07
C TYR A 39 10.65 1.71 10.35
N GLN A 40 10.56 2.93 10.92
CA GLN A 40 9.87 4.04 10.27
C GLN A 40 10.47 4.36 8.89
N TYR A 41 11.80 4.42 8.81
CA TYR A 41 12.49 4.67 7.54
C TYR A 41 12.16 3.58 6.50
N ASN A 42 12.26 2.31 6.88
CA ASN A 42 11.93 1.20 5.97
C ASN A 42 10.48 1.25 5.52
N GLN A 43 9.54 1.57 6.41
CA GLN A 43 8.13 1.68 6.04
C GLN A 43 7.89 2.79 5.01
N VAL A 44 8.52 3.96 5.21
CA VAL A 44 8.41 5.06 4.25
C VAL A 44 9.04 4.70 2.90
N ILE A 45 10.17 4.00 2.89
CA ILE A 45 10.79 3.52 1.64
C ILE A 45 9.90 2.50 0.93
N CYS A 46 9.37 1.50 1.63
CA CYS A 46 8.48 0.50 1.05
C CYS A 46 7.23 1.16 0.45
N MET A 47 6.61 2.11 1.16
CA MET A 47 5.45 2.82 0.64
C MET A 47 5.80 3.70 -0.57
N PHE A 48 6.95 4.38 -0.54
CA PHE A 48 7.42 5.17 -1.69
C PHE A 48 7.66 4.29 -2.92
N GLU A 49 8.37 3.17 -2.78
CA GLU A 49 8.64 2.23 -3.88
C GLU A 49 7.34 1.65 -4.46
N ALA A 50 6.40 1.26 -3.59
CA ALA A 50 5.09 0.78 -4.02
C ALA A 50 4.30 1.84 -4.81
N MET A 51 4.36 3.12 -4.41
CA MET A 51 3.73 4.22 -5.14
C MET A 51 4.40 4.51 -6.49
N VAL A 52 5.73 4.34 -6.58
CA VAL A 52 6.47 4.44 -7.86
C VAL A 52 6.02 3.35 -8.81
N GLU A 53 6.09 2.08 -8.38
CA GLU A 53 5.66 0.94 -9.17
C GLU A 53 4.19 1.08 -9.59
N ALA A 54 3.33 1.49 -8.66
CA ALA A 54 1.94 1.76 -8.95
C ALA A 54 1.78 2.85 -10.01
N SER A 55 2.51 3.97 -9.92
CA SER A 55 2.38 5.04 -10.90
C SER A 55 2.73 4.61 -12.33
N ASP A 56 3.71 3.73 -12.49
CA ASP A 56 4.09 3.17 -13.79
C ASP A 56 3.05 2.16 -14.29
N ALA A 57 2.64 1.25 -13.43
CA ALA A 57 1.62 0.26 -13.78
C ALA A 57 0.26 0.92 -14.10
N LEU A 58 -0.15 1.93 -13.34
CA LEU A 58 -1.41 2.65 -13.55
C LEU A 58 -1.42 3.38 -14.89
N GLU A 59 -0.31 3.98 -15.32
CA GLU A 59 -0.20 4.59 -16.64
C GLU A 59 -0.36 3.55 -17.75
N TYR A 60 0.35 2.42 -17.62
CA TYR A 60 0.28 1.32 -18.58
C TYR A 60 -1.15 0.75 -18.69
N TYR A 61 -1.75 0.34 -17.57
CA TYR A 61 -3.08 -0.28 -17.57
C TYR A 61 -4.21 0.72 -17.82
N SER A 62 -4.01 2.02 -17.60
CA SER A 62 -5.00 3.03 -18.00
C SER A 62 -5.09 3.24 -19.51
N SER A 63 -4.05 2.85 -20.26
CA SER A 63 -4.09 2.83 -21.72
C SER A 63 -4.82 1.60 -22.29
N MET A 64 -5.04 0.56 -21.46
CA MET A 64 -5.78 -0.62 -21.84
C MET A 64 -7.28 -0.41 -21.64
N ASP A 65 -8.04 -0.34 -22.74
CA ASP A 65 -9.50 -0.26 -22.69
C ASP A 65 -10.12 -1.67 -22.61
N ASN A 66 -9.77 -2.41 -21.56
CA ASN A 66 -10.29 -3.76 -21.35
C ASN A 66 -10.49 -4.09 -19.85
N THR A 67 -11.28 -5.13 -19.58
CA THR A 67 -11.66 -5.52 -18.22
C THR A 67 -10.46 -6.01 -17.39
N GLU A 68 -9.49 -6.68 -18.01
CA GLU A 68 -8.28 -7.15 -17.31
C GLU A 68 -7.45 -5.98 -16.78
N GLY A 69 -7.19 -4.97 -17.61
CA GLY A 69 -6.42 -3.78 -17.25
C GLY A 69 -7.13 -2.97 -16.19
N TYR A 70 -8.46 -2.84 -16.31
CA TYR A 70 -9.29 -2.21 -15.27
C TYR A 70 -9.14 -2.89 -13.91
N LEU A 71 -9.24 -4.22 -13.84
CA LEU A 71 -9.15 -4.96 -12.58
C LEU A 71 -7.74 -4.94 -11.98
N ILE A 72 -6.70 -5.01 -12.82
CA ILE A 72 -5.32 -4.85 -12.37
C ILE A 72 -5.10 -3.46 -11.76
N ARG A 73 -5.54 -2.41 -12.47
CA ARG A 73 -5.52 -1.03 -11.96
C ARG A 73 -6.21 -0.92 -10.60
N ARG A 74 -7.43 -1.43 -10.48
CA ARG A 74 -8.19 -1.39 -9.22
C ARG A 74 -7.47 -2.11 -8.08
N MET A 75 -6.83 -3.24 -8.36
CA MET A 75 -6.04 -3.96 -7.35
C MET A 75 -4.78 -3.18 -6.91
N ILE A 76 -4.12 -2.46 -7.82
CA ILE A 76 -2.99 -1.59 -7.48
C ILE A 76 -3.45 -0.43 -6.60
N GLU A 77 -4.53 0.26 -6.99
CA GLU A 77 -5.12 1.35 -6.20
C GLU A 77 -5.53 0.87 -4.80
N LEU A 78 -6.07 -0.36 -4.71
CA LEU A 78 -6.39 -0.97 -3.43
C LEU A 78 -5.17 -1.11 -2.53
N ASN A 79 -4.05 -1.60 -3.06
CA ASN A 79 -2.81 -1.76 -2.30
C ASN A 79 -2.29 -0.43 -1.75
N ILE A 80 -2.36 0.64 -2.55
CA ILE A 80 -2.03 1.99 -2.09
C ILE A 80 -2.99 2.43 -0.98
N GLY A 81 -4.29 2.24 -1.18
CA GLY A 81 -5.32 2.59 -0.21
C GLY A 81 -5.19 1.84 1.13
N ILE A 82 -4.86 0.55 1.09
CA ILE A 82 -4.59 -0.27 2.28
C ILE A 82 -3.32 0.24 2.98
N SER A 83 -2.27 0.54 2.21
CA SER A 83 -0.99 1.04 2.77
C SER A 83 -1.15 2.38 3.48
N ALA A 84 -2.07 3.22 3.01
CA ALA A 84 -2.40 4.50 3.65
C ALA A 84 -3.08 4.36 5.02
N LEU A 85 -3.53 3.15 5.41
CA LEU A 85 -4.11 2.89 6.74
C LEU A 85 -3.04 2.75 7.84
N PHE A 86 -1.76 2.57 7.47
CA PHE A 86 -0.69 2.56 8.45
C PHE A 86 -0.22 3.97 8.79
N ASN A 87 0.08 4.19 10.07
CA ASN A 87 0.85 5.34 10.51
C ASN A 87 2.35 5.16 10.21
N SER A 88 3.15 6.17 10.56
CA SER A 88 4.61 6.17 10.32
C SER A 88 5.36 5.00 10.97
N HIS A 89 4.76 4.32 11.95
CA HIS A 89 5.35 3.18 12.64
C HIS A 89 4.96 1.82 12.02
N GLY A 90 4.18 1.81 10.93
CA GLY A 90 3.66 0.56 10.36
C GLY A 90 2.55 -0.08 11.19
N VAL A 91 1.89 0.71 12.04
CA VAL A 91 0.73 0.30 12.85
C VAL A 91 -0.51 0.95 12.28
N LEU A 92 -1.64 0.26 12.30
CA LEU A 92 -2.95 0.81 11.94
C LEU A 92 -3.17 2.15 12.65
N ASP A 93 -3.45 3.19 11.87
CA ASP A 93 -3.70 4.52 12.42
C ASP A 93 -5.11 4.59 13.00
N LEU A 94 -5.29 4.19 14.27
CA LEU A 94 -6.60 4.23 14.93
C LEU A 94 -7.09 5.64 15.28
N LYS A 95 -6.34 6.70 14.96
CA LYS A 95 -6.82 8.08 15.17
C LYS A 95 -8.06 8.39 14.35
N ALA A 96 -8.32 7.62 13.29
CA ALA A 96 -9.58 7.59 12.59
C ALA A 96 -10.26 6.25 12.89
N SER A 97 -11.26 6.23 13.77
CA SER A 97 -12.10 5.05 14.02
C SER A 97 -12.70 4.46 12.73
N GLU A 98 -12.84 5.31 11.71
CA GLU A 98 -13.26 4.98 10.34
C GLU A 98 -12.32 3.99 9.63
N ASN A 99 -11.06 3.85 10.07
CA ASN A 99 -10.10 2.96 9.44
C ASN A 99 -10.42 1.47 9.62
N ILE A 100 -11.12 1.09 10.70
CA ILE A 100 -11.58 -0.31 10.87
C ILE A 100 -12.64 -0.64 9.80
N ASP A 101 -13.62 0.24 9.62
CA ASP A 101 -14.64 0.09 8.58
C ASP A 101 -14.00 0.05 7.18
N GLN A 102 -12.95 0.85 6.98
CA GLN A 102 -12.21 0.86 5.72
C GLN A 102 -11.50 -0.46 5.43
N ILE A 103 -10.96 -1.17 6.45
CA ILE A 103 -10.38 -2.52 6.27
C ILE A 103 -11.45 -3.49 5.75
N PHE A 104 -12.67 -3.46 6.31
CA PHE A 104 -13.77 -4.29 5.83
C PHE A 104 -14.16 -3.97 4.38
N VAL A 105 -14.25 -2.68 4.04
CA VAL A 105 -14.52 -2.23 2.66
C VAL A 105 -13.45 -2.78 1.71
N TYR A 106 -12.17 -2.64 2.07
CA TYR A 106 -11.07 -3.14 1.24
C TYR A 106 -11.05 -4.65 1.10
N TRP A 107 -11.39 -5.41 2.16
CA TRP A 107 -11.52 -6.87 2.08
C TRP A 107 -12.60 -7.31 1.09
N ASN A 108 -13.75 -6.62 1.11
CA ASN A 108 -14.85 -6.91 0.19
C ASN A 108 -14.49 -6.58 -1.27
N LEU A 109 -13.86 -5.43 -1.51
CA LEU A 109 -13.37 -5.04 -2.84
C LEU A 109 -12.31 -6.02 -3.36
N TYR A 110 -11.32 -6.37 -2.52
CA TYR A 110 -10.31 -7.39 -2.81
C TYR A 110 -10.96 -8.69 -3.26
N SER A 111 -11.88 -9.22 -2.45
CA SER A 111 -12.53 -10.51 -2.69
C SER A 111 -13.35 -10.48 -3.98
N ALA A 112 -14.12 -9.41 -4.20
CA ALA A 112 -14.92 -9.24 -5.41
C ALA A 112 -14.04 -9.17 -6.67
N TRP A 113 -13.01 -8.32 -6.68
CA TRP A 113 -12.15 -8.14 -7.84
C TRP A 113 -11.30 -9.38 -8.14
N ARG A 114 -10.82 -10.08 -7.10
CA ARG A 114 -10.12 -11.35 -7.28
C ARG A 114 -11.01 -12.39 -7.95
N HIS A 115 -12.24 -12.53 -7.48
CA HIS A 115 -13.19 -13.46 -8.07
C HIS A 115 -13.53 -13.08 -9.52
N SER A 116 -13.80 -11.80 -9.79
CA SER A 116 -14.06 -11.30 -11.15
C SER A 116 -12.89 -11.58 -12.09
N PHE A 117 -11.66 -11.32 -11.68
CA PHE A 117 -10.48 -11.54 -12.53
C PHE A 117 -10.26 -13.02 -12.83
N GLN A 118 -10.45 -13.91 -11.85
CA GLN A 118 -10.34 -15.36 -12.04
C GLN A 118 -11.34 -15.91 -13.05
N SER A 119 -12.51 -15.27 -13.19
CA SER A 119 -13.53 -15.67 -14.17
C SER A 119 -13.22 -15.25 -15.61
N LEU A 120 -12.23 -14.37 -15.84
CA LEU A 120 -11.88 -13.91 -17.18
C LEU A 120 -11.15 -15.00 -17.98
N SER A 121 -11.65 -15.26 -19.18
CA SER A 121 -10.99 -16.10 -20.20
C SER A 121 -10.08 -15.25 -21.10
N GLY A 122 -9.01 -15.83 -21.63
CA GLY A 122 -8.16 -15.17 -22.64
C GLY A 122 -7.16 -14.13 -22.10
N VAL A 123 -7.12 -13.89 -20.79
CA VAL A 123 -6.09 -13.06 -20.14
C VAL A 123 -4.71 -13.69 -20.35
N SER A 124 -3.72 -12.87 -20.72
CA SER A 124 -2.33 -13.29 -20.87
C SER A 124 -1.75 -13.82 -19.55
N GLU A 125 -0.77 -14.72 -19.64
CA GLU A 125 -0.14 -15.29 -18.43
C GLU A 125 0.55 -14.21 -17.60
N ASP A 126 1.22 -13.25 -18.23
CA ASP A 126 1.88 -12.14 -17.55
C ASP A 126 0.88 -11.31 -16.73
N ASN A 127 -0.27 -10.96 -17.32
CA ASN A 127 -1.32 -10.23 -16.61
C ASN A 127 -1.92 -11.06 -15.46
N ARG A 128 -2.03 -12.38 -15.62
CA ARG A 128 -2.48 -13.27 -14.54
C ARG A 128 -1.51 -13.31 -13.39
N LEU A 129 -0.23 -13.51 -13.66
CA LEU A 129 0.81 -13.54 -12.65
C LEU A 129 0.90 -12.19 -11.93
N PHE A 130 0.87 -11.10 -12.68
CA PHE A 130 0.93 -9.75 -12.10
C PHE A 130 -0.29 -9.44 -11.22
N PHE A 131 -1.50 -9.79 -11.67
CA PHE A 131 -2.71 -9.64 -10.84
C PHE A 131 -2.62 -10.49 -9.57
N GLN A 132 -2.21 -11.76 -9.67
CA GLN A 132 -2.07 -12.65 -8.51
C GLN A 132 -1.06 -12.13 -7.50
N TYR A 133 0.05 -11.57 -7.99
CA TYR A 133 1.05 -10.90 -7.15
C TYR A 133 0.42 -9.76 -6.36
N LYS A 134 -0.23 -8.80 -7.04
CA LYS A 134 -0.89 -7.65 -6.38
C LYS A 134 -2.04 -8.06 -5.47
N ALA A 135 -2.80 -9.09 -5.82
CA ALA A 135 -3.86 -9.65 -4.99
C ALA A 135 -3.29 -10.29 -3.70
N SER A 136 -2.15 -10.98 -3.80
CA SER A 136 -1.48 -11.58 -2.64
C SER A 136 -0.90 -10.51 -1.71
N GLU A 137 -0.34 -9.43 -2.25
CA GLU A 137 0.12 -8.27 -1.48
C GLU A 137 -1.05 -7.64 -0.69
N ALA A 138 -2.21 -7.43 -1.34
CA ALA A 138 -3.38 -6.85 -0.70
C ALA A 138 -3.90 -7.74 0.44
N GLU A 139 -4.04 -9.04 0.18
CA GLU A 139 -4.50 -10.00 1.19
C GLU A 139 -3.56 -10.06 2.40
N ALA A 140 -2.25 -10.15 2.17
CA ALA A 140 -1.27 -10.20 3.23
C ALA A 140 -1.34 -8.94 4.11
N THR A 141 -1.42 -7.78 3.47
CA THR A 141 -1.49 -6.49 4.17
C THR A 141 -2.78 -6.34 4.98
N ILE A 142 -3.94 -6.71 4.41
CA ILE A 142 -5.21 -6.68 5.14
C ILE A 142 -5.17 -7.61 6.36
N ARG A 143 -4.60 -8.82 6.22
CA ARG A 143 -4.47 -9.75 7.36
C ARG A 143 -3.58 -9.19 8.48
N ILE A 144 -2.50 -8.49 8.12
CA ILE A 144 -1.65 -7.82 9.11
C ILE A 144 -2.45 -6.75 9.87
N LEU A 145 -3.21 -5.91 9.15
CA LEU A 145 -4.06 -4.90 9.78
C LEU A 145 -5.12 -5.52 10.69
N TRP A 146 -5.76 -6.60 10.25
CA TRP A 146 -6.76 -7.31 11.03
C TRP A 146 -6.19 -7.90 12.33
N ALA A 147 -4.99 -8.49 12.26
CA ALA A 147 -4.30 -9.02 13.42
C ALA A 147 -4.00 -7.93 14.47
N GLN A 148 -3.67 -6.70 14.03
CA GLN A 148 -3.45 -5.58 14.94
C GLN A 148 -4.73 -5.14 15.67
N VAL A 149 -5.89 -5.25 15.01
CA VAL A 149 -7.20 -4.99 15.62
C VAL A 149 -7.52 -6.06 16.68
N GLU A 150 -7.32 -7.34 16.36
CA GLU A 150 -7.64 -8.46 17.26
C GLU A 150 -6.74 -8.53 18.50
N THR A 151 -5.46 -8.22 18.34
CA THR A 151 -4.46 -8.32 19.43
C THR A 151 -4.48 -7.12 20.38
N GLY A 152 -5.22 -6.06 20.04
CA GLY A 152 -5.24 -4.81 20.80
C GLY A 152 -3.85 -4.14 20.88
N GLU A 153 -2.91 -4.49 19.99
CA GLU A 153 -1.57 -3.90 19.93
C GLU A 153 -1.64 -2.38 19.77
N VAL A 154 -2.70 -1.88 19.14
CA VAL A 154 -2.88 -0.45 18.98
C VAL A 154 -3.17 0.27 20.31
N GLN A 155 -3.89 -0.36 21.24
CA GLN A 155 -4.11 0.20 22.58
C GLN A 155 -2.79 0.29 23.36
N LYS A 156 -1.96 -0.76 23.29
CA LYS A 156 -0.69 -0.85 24.05
C LYS A 156 0.37 0.16 23.56
N ILE A 157 0.40 0.47 22.26
CA ILE A 157 1.37 1.42 21.70
C ILE A 157 0.96 2.87 22.02
N LEU A 158 -0.34 3.18 22.05
CA LEU A 158 -0.84 4.52 22.42
C LEU A 158 -0.59 4.85 23.90
N GLU A 159 -0.62 3.87 24.80
CA GLU A 159 -0.32 4.06 26.23
C GLU A 159 1.17 4.31 26.52
N VAL A 160 2.08 3.84 25.66
CA VAL A 160 3.53 4.02 25.83
C VAL A 160 4.02 5.33 25.19
N ALA A 161 3.25 5.90 24.28
CA ALA A 161 3.58 7.15 23.58
C ALA A 161 2.95 8.42 24.19
N ALA A 162 2.14 8.28 25.25
CA ALA A 162 1.50 9.36 26.02
C ALA A 162 2.28 9.66 27.31
#